data_AF-A0A5P9EUU6-F1
#
_entry.id   AF-A0A5P9EUU6-F1
#
_cell.length_a   1.000
_cell.length_b   1.000
_cell.length_c   1.000
_cell.angle_alpha   90.00
_cell.angle_beta   90.00
_cell.angle_gamma   90.00
#
_symmetry.space_group_name_H-M   'P 1'
#
loop_
_entity.id
_entity.type
_entity.pdbx_description
1 polymer ?
#
loop_
_entity_poly.entity_id
_entity_poly.type
_entity_poly.pdbx_seq_one_letter_code
_entity_poly.pdbx_strand_id
1 'polypeptide(L)'
;MKKLNLLENLNQVKTRDDFSKFVLDILNDYKNNSSSWENADLASFLEAMAAWADDMDGFYANQGEEIPENIHWKVFAEILCAARMYE
;
A
#
# COMPACT_ATOMS: atom_id res chain seq x y z
N MET A 1 -0.44 10.85 20.90
CA MET A 1 -0.96 10.21 19.68
C MET A 1 -0.23 8.89 19.53
N LYS A 2 -0.91 7.74 19.44
CA LYS A 2 -0.22 6.46 19.26
C LYS A 2 0.54 6.54 17.94
N LYS A 3 1.85 6.32 17.98
CA LYS A 3 2.67 6.11 16.78
C LYS A 3 2.08 4.87 16.12
N LEU A 4 1.33 5.06 15.04
CA LEU A 4 0.75 3.95 14.30
C LEU A 4 1.94 3.23 13.64
N ASN A 5 2.21 2.00 14.06
CA ASN A 5 3.25 1.23 13.41
C ASN A 5 2.64 0.60 12.15
N LEU A 6 2.77 1.30 11.01
CA LEU A 6 2.26 0.81 9.74
C LEU A 6 2.78 -0.60 9.41
N LEU A 7 4.00 -0.96 9.83
CA LEU A 7 4.55 -2.30 9.62
C LEU A 7 3.83 -3.37 10.45
N GLU A 8 3.43 -3.05 11.68
CA GLU A 8 2.60 -3.98 12.48
C GLU A 8 1.23 -4.18 11.83
N ASN A 9 0.60 -3.11 11.35
CA ASN A 9 -0.71 -3.17 10.70
C ASN A 9 -0.66 -3.91 9.37
N LEU A 10 0.42 -3.74 8.58
CA LEU A 10 0.65 -4.46 7.33
C LEU A 10 0.61 -5.97 7.54
N ASN A 11 1.29 -6.47 8.58
CA ASN A 11 1.34 -7.89 8.93
C ASN A 11 -0.02 -8.47 9.39
N GLN A 12 -1.01 -7.63 9.68
CA GLN A 12 -2.35 -8.07 10.09
C GLN A 12 -3.36 -8.11 8.95
N VAL A 13 -3.02 -7.64 7.74
CA VAL A 13 -3.96 -7.61 6.61
C VAL A 13 -4.25 -9.03 6.11
N LYS A 14 -5.47 -9.52 6.35
CA LYS A 14 -5.92 -10.86 5.94
C LYS A 14 -7.26 -10.86 5.20
N THR A 15 -8.04 -9.79 5.37
CA THR A 15 -9.37 -9.64 4.81
C THR A 15 -9.52 -8.32 4.06
N ARG A 16 -10.59 -8.19 3.27
CA ARG A 16 -10.94 -6.93 2.61
C ARG A 16 -11.12 -5.78 3.61
N ASP A 17 -11.72 -6.06 4.77
CA ASP A 17 -11.96 -5.04 5.79
C ASP A 17 -10.64 -4.62 6.45
N ASP A 18 -9.69 -5.54 6.63
CA ASP A 18 -8.33 -5.20 7.08
C ASP A 18 -7.60 -4.33 6.05
N PHE A 19 -7.72 -4.65 4.75
CA PHE A 19 -7.16 -3.84 3.67
C PHE A 19 -7.76 -2.42 3.68
N SER A 20 -9.08 -2.29 3.76
CA SER A 20 -9.76 -0.99 3.82
C SER A 20 -9.28 -0.17 5.03
N LYS A 21 -9.16 -0.81 6.19
CA LYS A 21 -8.62 -0.19 7.39
C LYS A 21 -7.16 0.22 7.20
N PHE A 22 -6.33 -0.60 6.56
CA PHE A 22 -4.93 -0.30 6.31
C PHE A 22 -4.77 0.92 5.39
N VAL A 23 -5.61 1.07 4.36
CA VAL A 23 -5.63 2.28 3.52
C VAL A 23 -5.98 3.53 4.34
N LEU A 24 -6.94 3.44 5.26
CA LEU A 24 -7.28 4.55 6.16
C LEU A 24 -6.16 4.86 7.16
N ASP A 25 -5.44 3.84 7.61
CA ASP A 25 -4.27 3.96 8.49
C ASP A 25 -3.13 4.70 7.76
N ILE A 26 -2.86 4.39 6.49
CA ILE A 26 -1.94 5.11 5.61
C ILE A 26 -2.36 6.59 5.49
N LEU A 27 -3.64 6.86 5.19
CA LEU A 27 -4.15 8.23 5.09
C LEU A 27 -4.01 9.01 6.41
N ASN A 28 -4.26 8.36 7.54
CA ASN A 28 -4.09 8.96 8.84
C ASN A 28 -2.61 9.24 9.14
N ASP A 29 -1.70 8.33 8.79
CA ASP A 29 -0.27 8.58 8.92
C ASP A 29 0.16 9.77 8.05
N TYR A 30 -0.25 9.82 6.79
CA TYR A 30 0.01 10.95 5.89
C TYR A 30 -0.45 12.28 6.48
N LYS A 31 -1.69 12.36 6.99
CA LYS A 31 -2.23 13.60 7.59
C LYS A 31 -1.42 14.11 8.78
N ASN A 32 -0.80 13.21 9.55
CA ASN A 32 -0.07 13.57 10.76
C ASN A 32 1.45 13.70 10.53
N ASN A 33 1.98 13.02 9.51
CA ASN A 33 3.41 12.81 9.32
C ASN A 33 3.88 13.05 7.87
N SER A 34 3.10 13.71 7.00
CA SER A 34 3.46 13.91 5.58
C SER A 34 4.83 14.55 5.35
N SER A 35 5.33 15.36 6.28
CA SER A 35 6.67 15.96 6.20
C SER A 35 7.81 14.93 6.25
N SER A 36 7.56 13.71 6.72
CA SER A 36 8.55 12.63 6.76
C SER A 36 8.40 11.63 5.60
N TRP A 37 7.43 11.83 4.71
CA TRP A 37 7.22 10.95 3.57
C TRP A 37 8.15 11.34 2.43
N GLU A 38 8.79 10.35 1.80
CA GLU A 38 9.58 10.55 0.59
C GLU A 38 8.66 10.86 -0.62
N ASN A 39 7.58 10.08 -0.76
CA ASN A 39 6.57 10.22 -1.81
C ASN A 39 5.31 10.90 -1.24
N ALA A 40 5.42 12.19 -0.95
CA ALA A 40 4.43 12.94 -0.18
C ALA A 40 3.31 13.57 -1.01
N ASP A 41 3.30 13.42 -2.34
CA ASP A 41 2.21 13.89 -3.20
C ASP A 41 1.60 12.72 -3.98
N LEU A 42 0.41 12.93 -4.55
CA LEU A 42 -0.31 11.86 -5.24
C LEU A 42 0.45 11.31 -6.46
N ALA A 43 1.17 12.17 -7.20
CA ALA A 43 1.91 11.72 -8.38
C ALA A 43 3.10 10.85 -7.98
N SER A 44 3.95 11.33 -7.07
CA SER A 44 5.11 10.58 -6.57
C SER A 44 4.69 9.28 -5.87
N PHE A 45 3.58 9.29 -5.13
CA PHE A 45 3.06 8.09 -4.48
C PHE A 45 2.59 7.03 -5.47
N LEU A 46 1.88 7.43 -6.54
CA LEU A 46 1.43 6.51 -7.59
C LEU A 46 2.59 5.98 -8.42
N GLU A 47 3.60 6.81 -8.71
CA GLU A 47 4.84 6.39 -9.38
C GLU A 47 5.59 5.35 -8.55
N ALA A 48 5.78 5.60 -7.24
CA ALA A 48 6.43 4.66 -6.34
C ALA A 48 5.65 3.34 -6.19
N MET A 49 4.32 3.39 -6.16
CA MET A 49 3.47 2.21 -6.12
C MET A 49 3.61 1.36 -7.39
N ALA A 50 3.68 1.99 -8.57
CA ALA A 50 3.91 1.28 -9.83
C ALA A 50 5.31 0.64 -9.87
N ALA A 51 6.35 1.39 -9.50
CA ALA A 51 7.71 0.87 -9.45
C ALA A 51 7.84 -0.33 -8.49
N TRP A 52 7.19 -0.26 -7.31
CA TRP A 52 7.20 -1.39 -6.38
C TRP A 52 6.49 -2.63 -6.96
N ALA A 53 5.35 -2.45 -7.66
CA ALA A 53 4.64 -3.57 -8.28
C ALA A 53 5.47 -4.27 -9.37
N ASP A 54 6.30 -3.51 -10.09
CA ASP A 54 7.22 -4.06 -11.11
C ASP A 54 8.43 -4.78 -10.46
N ASP A 55 8.92 -4.28 -9.32
CA ASP A 55 10.15 -4.77 -8.66
C ASP A 55 9.91 -5.78 -7.51
N MET A 56 8.65 -6.04 -7.12
CA MET A 56 8.34 -6.81 -5.90
C MET A 56 8.93 -8.22 -5.89
N ASP A 57 9.05 -8.88 -7.05
CA ASP A 57 9.64 -10.22 -7.17
C ASP A 57 11.09 -10.22 -6.68
N GLY A 58 11.86 -9.18 -7.02
CA GLY A 58 13.23 -8.99 -6.56
C GLY A 58 13.29 -8.74 -5.05
N PHE A 59 12.32 -7.99 -4.50
CA PHE A 59 12.22 -7.75 -3.06
C PHE A 59 11.99 -9.05 -2.27
N TYR A 60 11.06 -9.90 -2.69
CA TYR A 60 10.79 -11.20 -2.04
C TYR A 60 11.98 -12.15 -2.19
N ALA A 61 12.53 -12.27 -3.40
CA ALA A 61 13.68 -13.14 -3.67
C ALA A 61 14.91 -12.77 -2.82
N ASN A 62 15.19 -11.48 -2.67
CA ASN A 62 16.32 -10.99 -1.85
C ASN A 62 16.15 -11.28 -0.35
N GLN A 63 14.92 -11.44 0.13
CA GLN A 63 14.62 -11.81 1.51
C GLN A 63 14.51 -13.32 1.71
N GLY A 64 14.62 -14.11 0.64
CA GLY A 64 14.40 -15.56 0.69
C GLY A 64 12.94 -15.93 0.96
N GLU A 65 12.01 -15.01 0.69
CA GLU A 65 10.57 -15.22 0.81
C GLU A 65 9.99 -15.72 -0.52
N GLU A 66 8.87 -16.45 -0.43
CA GLU A 66 8.14 -16.89 -1.62
C GLU A 66 7.48 -15.68 -2.31
N ILE A 67 7.67 -15.57 -3.61
CA ILE A 67 6.99 -14.57 -4.43
C ILE A 67 5.49 -14.91 -4.40
N PRO A 68 4.61 -13.96 -4.06
CA PRO A 68 3.18 -14.21 -4.04
C PRO A 68 2.65 -14.59 -5.42
N GLU A 69 2.08 -15.79 -5.53
CA GLU A 69 1.42 -16.27 -6.75
C GLU A 69 -0.09 -16.04 -6.72
N ASN A 70 -0.75 -16.08 -7.88
CA ASN A 70 -2.21 -15.97 -8.04
C ASN A 70 -2.82 -14.65 -7.52
N ILE A 71 -2.07 -13.54 -7.55
CA ILE A 71 -2.59 -12.22 -7.21
C ILE A 71 -3.63 -11.78 -8.26
N HIS A 72 -4.84 -11.44 -7.81
CA HIS A 72 -5.90 -10.88 -8.65
C HIS A 72 -5.69 -9.39 -8.93
N TRP A 73 -4.65 -9.04 -9.69
CA TRP A 73 -4.22 -7.66 -9.99
C TRP A 73 -5.34 -6.71 -10.46
N LYS A 74 -6.34 -7.24 -11.18
CA LYS A 74 -7.52 -6.49 -11.62
C LYS A 74 -8.26 -5.78 -10.48
N VAL A 75 -8.34 -6.40 -9.31
CA VAL A 75 -9.05 -5.83 -8.15
C VAL A 75 -8.36 -4.55 -7.66
N PHE A 76 -7.03 -4.52 -7.62
CA PHE A 76 -6.29 -3.31 -7.26
C PHE A 76 -6.51 -2.19 -8.28
N ALA A 77 -6.49 -2.52 -9.58
CA ALA A 77 -6.78 -1.56 -10.64
C ALA A 77 -8.22 -1.02 -10.57
N GLU A 78 -9.20 -1.88 -10.25
CA GLU A 78 -10.60 -1.49 -10.04
C GLU A 78 -10.75 -0.55 -8.84
N ILE A 79 -10.05 -0.81 -7.73
CA ILE A 79 -10.02 0.07 -6.55
C ILE A 79 -9.48 1.46 -6.93
N LEU A 80 -8.35 1.53 -7.63
CA LEU A 80 -7.77 2.81 -8.06
C LEU A 80 -8.70 3.57 -9.02
N CYS A 81 -9.36 2.85 -9.93
CA CYS A 81 -10.32 3.44 -10.85
C CYS A 81 -11.56 3.97 -10.11
N ALA A 82 -12.11 3.19 -9.17
CA ALA A 82 -13.26 3.58 -8.36
C ALA A 82 -12.95 4.79 -7.46
N ALA A 83 -11.80 4.78 -6.78
CA ALA A 83 -11.34 5.89 -5.94
C ALA A 83 -11.11 7.19 -6.72
N ARG A 84 -10.73 7.11 -8.00
CA ARG A 84 -10.59 8.28 -8.87
C ARG A 84 -11.93 8.83 -9.36
N MET A 85 -12.96 8.00 -9.49
CA MET A 85 -14.19 8.34 -10.22
C MET A 85 -15.45 8.48 -9.35
N TYR A 86 -15.61 7.68 -8.31
CA TYR A 86 -16.92 7.46 -7.68
C TYR A 86 -16.91 7.48 -6.14
N GLU A 87 -15.87 6.94 -5.49
CA GLU A 87 -15.77 6.83 -4.03
C GLU A 87 -15.20 8.09 -3.35
#